data_AF-J2FXI1-F1
#
_entry.id   AF-J2FXI1-F1
#
_cell.length_a   1.000
_cell.length_b   1.000
_cell.length_c   1.000
_cell.angle_alpha   90.00
_cell.angle_beta   90.00
_cell.angle_gamma   90.00
#
_symmetry.space_group_name_H-M   'P 1'
#
loop_
_entity.id
_entity.type
_entity.pdbx_description
1 polymer ?
#
loop_
_entity_poly.entity_id
_entity_poly.type
_entity_poly.pdbx_seq_one_letter_code
_entity_poly.pdbx_strand_id
1 'polypeptide(L)' 'MTPWRWWAGHVGEESYDIAEEASREAVIAAAERELGPGDTFEIIEARSSEAAEYEGSDFVPFLRTRNHEIRTVGQVE' A
#
# COMPACT_ATOMS: atom_id res chain seq x y z
N MET A 1 11.74 -13.09 5.55
CA MET A 1 10.81 -12.33 4.69
C MET A 1 9.58 -12.05 5.51
N THR A 2 9.09 -10.81 5.47
CA THR A 2 7.90 -10.42 6.23
C THR A 2 6.66 -11.23 5.80
N PRO A 3 5.65 -11.36 6.68
CA PRO A 3 4.33 -11.85 6.28
C PRO A 3 3.75 -10.97 5.17
N TRP A 4 2.81 -11.52 4.39
CA TRP A 4 2.09 -10.72 3.41
C TRP A 4 1.32 -9.60 4.13
N ARG A 5 1.51 -8.38 3.64
CA ARG A 5 0.77 -7.20 4.07
C ARG A 5 0.25 -6.47 2.85
N TRP A 6 -0.79 -5.68 3.07
CA TRP A 6 -1.40 -4.85 2.07
C TRP A 6 -0.83 -3.44 2.16
N TRP A 7 -0.51 -2.87 1.01
CA TRP A 7 0.12 -1.56 0.87
C TRP A 7 -0.70 -0.71 -0.10
N ALA A 8 -0.85 0.58 0.17
CA ALA A 8 -1.50 1.55 -0.70
C ALA A 8 -0.49 2.59 -1.19
N GLY A 9 -0.59 2.96 -2.47
CA GLY A 9 0.27 3.90 -3.15
C GLY A 9 -0.49 4.76 -4.15
N HIS A 10 0.14 5.84 -4.60
CA HIS A 10 -0.40 6.67 -5.66
C HIS A 10 -0.28 5.94 -7.00
N VAL A 11 -1.32 6.05 -7.85
CA VAL A 11 -1.34 5.34 -9.12
C VAL A 11 -0.19 5.79 -10.01
N GLY A 12 0.66 4.83 -10.39
CA GLY A 12 1.81 5.06 -11.28
C GLY A 12 3.07 5.56 -10.56
N GLU A 13 3.05 5.63 -9.23
CA GLU A 13 4.24 5.86 -8.42
C GLU A 13 4.88 4.53 -7.99
N GLU A 14 6.18 4.55 -7.75
CA GLU A 14 6.93 3.36 -7.33
C GLU A 14 6.89 3.13 -5.81
N SER A 15 6.35 4.10 -5.05
CA SER A 15 6.17 4.03 -3.61
C SER A 15 4.75 3.66 -3.21
N TYR A 16 4.64 2.86 -2.16
CA TYR A 16 3.38 2.54 -1.50
C TYR A 16 3.41 3.05 -0.06
N ASP A 17 3.36 4.38 0.06
CA ASP A 17 3.53 5.13 1.31
C ASP A 17 2.21 5.71 1.86
N ILE A 18 1.07 5.46 1.21
CA ILE A 18 -0.23 5.97 1.67
C ILE A 18 -0.69 5.21 2.92
N ALA A 19 -0.65 3.87 2.89
CA ALA A 19 -1.06 3.03 4.02
C ALA A 19 -0.43 1.63 3.96
N GLU A 20 -0.26 1.01 5.13
CA GLU A 20 0.18 -0.37 5.29
C GLU A 20 -0.72 -1.08 6.31
N GLU A 21 -1.35 -2.20 5.93
CA GLU A 21 -2.26 -2.93 6.81
C GLU A 21 -2.18 -4.45 6.63
N ALA A 22 -2.75 -5.19 7.59
CA ALA A 22 -2.74 -6.65 7.56
C ALA A 22 -3.75 -7.28 6.57
N SER A 23 -4.75 -6.51 6.12
CA SER A 23 -5.79 -6.99 5.21
C SER A 23 -6.17 -5.97 4.15
N ARG A 24 -6.80 -6.48 3.07
CA ARG A 24 -7.26 -5.70 1.93
C ARG A 24 -8.25 -4.62 2.33
N GLU A 25 -9.25 -4.99 3.11
CA GLU A 25 -10.31 -4.07 3.53
C GLU A 25 -9.76 -3.00 4.48
N ALA A 26 -8.79 -3.36 5.34
CA ALA A 26 -8.14 -2.42 6.23
C ALA A 26 -7.29 -1.40 5.46
N VAL A 27 -6.51 -1.84 4.47
CA VAL A 27 -5.68 -0.91 3.67
C VAL A 27 -6.53 0.05 2.86
N ILE A 28 -7.68 -0.42 2.33
CA ILE A 28 -8.62 0.44 1.60
C ILE A 28 -9.19 1.50 2.52
N ALA A 29 -9.70 1.09 3.69
CA ALA A 29 -10.26 2.02 4.66
C ALA A 29 -9.21 3.02 5.18
N ALA A 30 -7.94 2.61 5.30
CA ALA A 30 -6.85 3.51 5.65
C ALA A 30 -6.56 4.51 4.53
N ALA A 31 -6.42 4.04 3.28
CA ALA A 31 -6.17 4.90 2.12
C ALA A 31 -7.31 5.92 1.90
N GLU A 32 -8.57 5.50 2.04
CA GLU A 32 -9.74 6.39 1.93
C GLU A 32 -9.81 7.48 3.03
N ARG A 33 -9.05 7.34 4.12
CA ARG A 33 -8.94 8.37 5.17
C ARG A 33 -7.88 9.42 4.84
N GLU A 34 -6.85 9.03 4.11
CA GLU A 34 -5.77 9.92 3.69
C GLU A 34 -6.09 10.65 2.38
N LEU A 35 -6.95 10.06 1.54
CA LEU A 35 -7.32 10.57 0.23
C LEU A 35 -8.71 11.19 0.20
N GLY A 36 -8.94 12.10 -0.75
CA GLY A 36 -10.21 12.76 -0.95
C GLY A 36 -11.19 11.96 -1.82
N PRO A 37 -12.51 12.24 -1.73
CA PRO A 37 -13.50 11.66 -2.63
C PRO A 37 -13.16 11.93 -4.10
N GLY A 38 -13.15 10.87 -4.93
CA GLY A 38 -12.78 10.94 -6.34
C GLY A 38 -11.29 10.75 -6.62
N ASP A 39 -10.42 10.75 -5.61
CA ASP A 39 -9.01 10.40 -5.79
C ASP A 39 -8.86 8.91 -6.12
N THR A 40 -7.82 8.58 -6.88
CA THR A 40 -7.50 7.21 -7.27
C THR A 40 -6.20 6.77 -6.62
N PHE A 41 -6.18 5.54 -6.11
CA PHE A 41 -5.02 4.91 -5.50
C PHE A 41 -4.90 3.46 -5.97
N GLU A 42 -3.73 2.89 -5.79
CA GLU A 42 -3.49 1.48 -6.04
C GLU A 42 -3.12 0.75 -4.76
N ILE A 43 -3.47 -0.53 -4.70
CA ILE A 43 -3.12 -1.41 -3.58
C ILE A 43 -2.50 -2.69 -4.10
N ILE A 44 -1.58 -3.24 -3.31
CA ILE A 44 -0.97 -4.56 -3.54
C ILE A 44 -0.82 -5.31 -2.23
N GLU A 45 -0.73 -6.64 -2.32
CA GLU A 45 -0.05 -7.42 -1.28
C GLU A 45 1.43 -7.51 -1.59
N ALA A 46 2.27 -7.20 -0.61
CA ALA A 46 3.71 -7.33 -0.73
C ALA A 46 4.35 -8.02 0.47
N ARG A 47 5.52 -8.61 0.22
CA ARG A 47 6.49 -8.99 1.26
C ARG A 47 7.73 -8.13 1.10
N SER A 48 8.12 -7.45 2.15
CA SER A 48 9.32 -6.64 2.24
C SER A 48 10.53 -7.44 2.74
N SER A 49 11.71 -6.87 2.51
CA SER A 49 12.97 -7.39 3.06
C SER A 49 13.03 -7.22 4.57
N GLU A 50 13.55 -8.23 5.28
CA GLU A 50 13.93 -8.14 6.71
C GLU A 50 15.46 -8.08 6.87
N ALA A 51 16.19 -7.81 5.78
CA ALA A 51 17.65 -7.74 5.85
C ALA A 51 18.07 -6.53 6.70
N ALA A 52 19.06 -6.73 7.57
CA ALA A 52 19.52 -5.73 8.53
C ALA A 52 20.02 -4.43 7.87
N GLU A 53 20.42 -4.48 6.60
CA GLU A 53 20.83 -3.29 5.82
C GLU A 53 19.69 -2.28 5.60
N TYR A 54 18.43 -2.71 5.71
CA TYR A 54 17.24 -1.86 5.61
C TYR A 54 16.67 -1.47 6.98
N GLU A 55 17.27 -1.93 8.08
CA GLU A 55 16.82 -1.56 9.43
C GLU A 55 17.09 -0.07 9.69
N GLY A 56 16.01 0.72 9.81
CA GLY A 56 16.09 2.18 9.92
C GLY A 56 16.24 2.91 8.59
N SER A 57 16.06 2.24 7.45
CA SER A 57 16.01 2.87 6.14
C SER A 57 14.63 3.49 5.87
N ASP A 58 14.60 4.63 5.19
CA ASP A 58 13.37 5.25 4.67
C ASP A 58 12.72 4.43 3.55
N PHE A 59 13.44 3.46 2.98
CA PHE A 59 12.95 2.63 1.88
C PHE A 59 13.29 1.16 2.09
N VAL A 60 12.26 0.32 2.15
CA VAL A 60 12.40 -1.14 2.21
C VAL A 60 11.83 -1.76 0.94
N PRO A 61 12.64 -2.43 0.11
CA PRO A 61 12.15 -2.97 -1.15
C PRO A 61 11.16 -4.12 -0.95
N PHE A 62 10.14 -4.17 -1.80
CA PHE A 62 9.28 -5.34 -1.93
C PHE A 62 10.01 -6.46 -2.66
N LEU A 63 10.12 -7.61 -2.01
CA LEU A 63 10.75 -8.80 -2.59
C LEU A 63 9.77 -9.59 -3.45
N ARG A 64 8.46 -9.52 -3.13
CA ARG A 64 7.38 -10.15 -3.88
C ARG A 64 6.11 -9.33 -3.76
N THR A 65 5.33 -9.27 -4.84
CA THR A 65 4.04 -8.59 -4.91
C THR A 65 2.97 -9.52 -5.50
N ARG A 66 1.70 -9.29 -5.16
CA ARG A 66 0.51 -9.94 -5.75
C ARG A 66 -0.75 -9.09 -5.52
N ASN A 67 -1.87 -9.48 -6.14
CA ASN A 67 -3.20 -8.89 -5.92
C ASN A 67 -3.23 -7.36 -6.14
N HIS A 68 -2.71 -6.92 -7.27
CA HIS A 68 -2.72 -5.51 -7.67
C HIS A 68 -4.13 -5.06 -8.05
N GLU A 69 -4.58 -3.97 -7.44
CA GLU A 69 -5.87 -3.35 -7.69
C GLU A 69 -5.74 -1.83 -7.74
N ILE A 70 -6.49 -1.20 -8.64
CA ILE A 70 -6.67 0.25 -8.68
C ILE A 70 -8.08 0.56 -8.19
N ARG A 71 -8.21 1.55 -7.31
CA ARG A 71 -9.44 1.92 -6.61
C ARG A 71 -9.62 3.43 -6.66
N THR A 72 -10.88 3.86 -6.64
CA THR A 72 -11.27 5.27 -6.54
C THR A 72 -12.03 5.45 -5.24
N VAL A 73 -11.68 6.46 -4.44
CA VAL A 73 -12.39 6.80 -3.21
C VAL A 73 -13.82 7.18 -3.58
N GLY A 74 -14.80 6.55 -2.93
CA GLY A 74 -16.21 6.79 -3.21
C GLY A 74 -16.53 8.29 -3.17
N GLN A 75 -17.19 8.81 -4.21
CA GLN A 75 -17.72 10.16 -4.18
C GLN A 75 -18.84 10.22 -3.16
N VAL A 76 -18.79 11.17 -2.23
CA VAL A 76 -19.94 11.50 -1.40
C VAL A 76 -20.92 12.24 -2.32
N GLU A 77 -21.99 11.55 -2.75
CA GLU A 77 -23.09 12.16 -3.50
C GLU A 77 -23.89 13.17 -2.65
#